data_AF-A0A4D6X4X4-F1
#
_entry.id   AF-A0A4D6X4X4-F1
#
_cell.length_a   1.000
_cell.length_b   1.000
_cell.length_c   1.000
_cell.angle_alpha   90.00
_cell.angle_beta   90.00
_cell.angle_gamma   90.00
#
_symmetry.space_group_name_H-M   'P 1'
#
loop_
_entity.id
_entity.type
_entity.pdbx_description
1 polymer ?
#
loop_
_entity_poly.entity_id
_entity_poly.type
_entity_poly.pdbx_seq_one_letter_code
_entity_poly.pdbx_strand_id
1 'polypeptide(L)'
;MGKYRKVHIERFRGSGGVVLPPNQAMHAGDFIKSPNGRYALRLRPDGNLVLEDRGVVIWLANEKQQHSYTFKLRKREALHFIIQNSGFLYDPSRGRIWSAQATETRDTSYWRNNHLAVTDTGNIEIYDGRSGEVRWARTGFVPGRLRRREKIFPHVDLPQELKPVFKIKHDFP
;
A
#
# COMPACT_ATOMS: atom_id res chain seq x y z
N MET A 1 -20.87 -9.69 9.70
CA MET A 1 -19.56 -10.14 10.22
C MET A 1 -18.59 -10.34 9.04
N GLY A 2 -17.74 -9.36 8.74
CA GLY A 2 -16.74 -9.50 7.68
C GLY A 2 -15.65 -10.48 8.12
N LYS A 3 -15.57 -11.64 7.48
CA LYS A 3 -14.47 -12.60 7.68
C LYS A 3 -13.17 -11.94 7.22
N TYR A 4 -12.38 -11.40 8.15
CA TYR A 4 -11.02 -10.98 7.86
C TYR A 4 -10.22 -12.22 7.42
N ARG A 5 -10.05 -12.41 6.11
CA ARG A 5 -9.17 -13.45 5.57
C ARG A 5 -7.75 -13.02 5.90
N LYS A 6 -7.11 -13.71 6.84
CA LYS A 6 -5.71 -13.52 7.19
C LYS A 6 -4.89 -13.66 5.90
N VAL A 7 -4.20 -12.59 5.52
CA VAL A 7 -3.30 -12.60 4.36
C VAL A 7 -2.08 -13.43 4.77
N HIS A 8 -1.83 -14.52 4.06
CA HIS A 8 -0.66 -15.35 4.30
C HIS A 8 0.54 -14.64 3.69
N ILE A 9 1.57 -14.41 4.51
CA ILE A 9 2.83 -13.83 4.08
C ILE A 9 3.83 -14.96 3.99
N GLU A 10 4.47 -15.10 2.84
CA GLU A 10 5.48 -16.12 2.58
C GLU A 10 6.86 -15.48 2.51
N ARG A 11 7.91 -16.26 2.75
CA ARG A 11 9.28 -15.81 2.48
C ARG A 11 9.47 -15.64 0.97
N PHE A 12 10.05 -14.52 0.55
CA PHE A 12 10.46 -14.32 -0.84
C PHE A 12 11.55 -15.32 -1.24
N ARG A 13 11.32 -16.04 -2.35
CA ARG A 13 12.28 -17.04 -2.88
C ARG A 13 12.90 -16.64 -4.21
N GLY A 14 12.49 -15.51 -4.78
CA GLY A 14 12.94 -15.04 -6.09
C GLY A 14 14.15 -14.12 -6.04
N SER A 15 15.02 -14.23 -5.03
CA SER A 15 16.18 -13.36 -4.88
C SER A 15 17.08 -13.43 -6.12
N GLY A 16 17.43 -12.27 -6.68
CA GLY A 16 18.12 -12.14 -7.97
C GLY A 16 17.22 -12.09 -9.20
N GLY A 17 15.91 -12.34 -9.05
CA GLY A 17 14.91 -12.16 -10.09
C GLY A 17 14.57 -10.68 -10.35
N VAL A 18 13.57 -10.44 -11.19
CA VAL A 18 13.20 -9.08 -11.66
C VAL A 18 11.93 -8.52 -11.01
N VAL A 19 11.21 -9.33 -10.24
CA VAL A 19 9.94 -8.94 -9.59
C VAL A 19 9.90 -9.44 -8.15
N LEU A 20 9.37 -8.61 -7.26
CA LEU A 20 8.92 -8.99 -5.93
C LEU A 20 7.38 -9.19 -5.95
N PRO A 21 6.88 -10.42 -5.78
CA PRO A 21 5.44 -10.72 -5.78
C PRO A 21 4.69 -10.17 -4.56
N PRO A 22 3.36 -10.02 -4.64
CA PRO A 22 2.53 -9.64 -3.50
C PRO A 22 2.65 -10.67 -2.38
N ASN A 23 2.63 -10.19 -1.13
CA ASN A 23 2.68 -10.99 0.10
C ASN A 23 3.90 -11.90 0.23
N GLN A 24 4.98 -11.63 -0.50
CA GLN A 24 6.27 -12.26 -0.29
C GLN A 24 7.23 -11.29 0.41
N ALA A 25 7.83 -11.75 1.49
CA ALA A 25 8.73 -10.99 2.34
C ALA A 25 10.18 -11.13 1.88
N MET A 26 10.72 -10.04 1.31
CA MET A 26 12.15 -9.86 1.07
C MET A 26 12.83 -9.64 2.42
N HIS A 27 13.79 -10.49 2.78
CA HIS A 27 14.57 -10.36 4.01
C HIS A 27 15.94 -9.75 3.76
N ALA A 28 16.67 -9.46 4.84
CA ALA A 28 18.05 -9.03 4.74
C ALA A 28 18.89 -9.98 3.87
N GLY A 29 19.62 -9.40 2.92
CA GLY A 29 20.40 -10.12 1.90
C GLY A 29 19.66 -10.33 0.58
N ASP A 30 18.33 -10.39 0.60
CA ASP A 30 17.53 -10.58 -0.60
C ASP A 30 17.51 -9.32 -1.48
N PHE A 31 17.36 -9.53 -2.78
CA PHE A 31 17.32 -8.45 -3.77
C PHE A 31 16.57 -8.84 -5.04
N ILE A 32 16.18 -7.85 -5.81
CA ILE A 32 15.73 -8.01 -7.21
C ILE A 32 16.56 -7.08 -8.12
N LYS A 33 16.56 -7.35 -9.42
CA LYS A 33 17.31 -6.59 -10.42
C LYS A 33 16.38 -5.96 -11.47
N SER A 34 16.86 -4.94 -12.16
CA SER A 34 16.27 -4.53 -13.42
C SER A 34 16.45 -5.62 -14.49
N PRO A 35 15.58 -5.69 -15.52
CA PRO A 35 15.73 -6.63 -16.64
C PRO A 35 17.12 -6.62 -17.29
N ASN A 36 17.73 -5.44 -17.47
CA ASN A 36 19.08 -5.29 -18.00
C ASN A 36 20.21 -5.61 -16.99
N GLY A 37 19.87 -5.97 -15.75
CA GLY A 37 20.80 -6.34 -14.68
C GLY A 37 21.62 -5.19 -14.08
N ARG A 38 21.46 -3.96 -14.57
CA ARG A 38 22.25 -2.79 -14.14
C ARG A 38 21.89 -2.34 -12.72
N TYR A 39 20.59 -2.29 -12.42
CA TYR A 39 20.07 -1.81 -11.15
C TYR A 39 19.68 -2.97 -10.25
N ALA A 40 19.87 -2.82 -8.93
CA ALA A 40 19.43 -3.79 -7.95
C ALA A 40 18.75 -3.12 -6.76
N LEU A 41 17.55 -3.56 -6.41
CA LEU A 41 16.88 -3.18 -5.17
C LEU A 41 17.15 -4.27 -4.12
N ARG A 42 17.84 -3.91 -3.03
CA ARG A 42 18.34 -4.84 -2.02
C ARG A 42 17.93 -4.41 -0.62
N LEU A 43 17.48 -5.36 0.19
CA LEU A 43 17.36 -5.16 1.63
C LEU A 43 18.66 -5.57 2.33
N ARG A 44 19.37 -4.61 2.92
CA ARG A 44 20.63 -4.87 3.62
C ARG A 44 20.40 -5.27 5.09
N PRO A 45 21.35 -5.99 5.74
CA PRO A 45 21.25 -6.39 7.15
C PRO A 45 21.16 -5.23 8.16
N ASP A 46 21.59 -4.02 7.76
CA ASP A 46 21.51 -2.78 8.55
C ASP A 46 20.11 -2.11 8.54
N GLY A 47 19.12 -2.78 7.93
CA GLY A 47 17.74 -2.31 7.82
C GLY A 47 17.49 -1.34 6.66
N ASN A 48 18.51 -1.07 5.82
CA ASN A 48 18.35 -0.18 4.69
C ASN A 48 17.87 -0.95 3.45
N LEU A 49 16.73 -0.52 2.91
CA LEU A 49 16.30 -0.89 1.55
C LEU A 49 16.93 0.11 0.58
N VAL A 50 17.82 -0.37 -0.29
CA VAL A 50 18.65 0.46 -1.18
C VAL A 50 18.46 0.09 -2.63
N LEU A 51 18.57 1.09 -3.51
CA LEU A 51 18.74 0.89 -4.94
C LEU A 51 20.22 1.12 -5.28
N GLU A 52 20.79 0.17 -6.00
CA GLU A 52 22.18 0.18 -6.44
C GLU A 52 22.23 0.29 -7.97
N ASP A 53 23.13 1.12 -8.51
CA ASP A 53 23.56 1.11 -9.91
C ASP A 53 24.97 0.51 -9.96
N ARG A 54 25.11 -0.69 -10.52
CA ARG A 54 26.40 -1.41 -10.58
C ARG A 54 27.11 -1.50 -9.22
N GLY A 55 26.35 -1.70 -8.15
CA GLY A 55 26.84 -1.82 -6.76
C GLY A 55 27.01 -0.50 -6.00
N VAL A 56 26.86 0.65 -6.67
CA VAL A 56 26.87 1.97 -6.02
C VAL A 56 25.47 2.33 -5.55
N VAL A 57 25.30 2.67 -4.28
CA VAL A 57 23.99 3.08 -3.73
C VAL A 57 23.61 4.45 -4.30
N ILE A 58 22.46 4.50 -4.98
CA ILE A 58 21.91 5.74 -5.56
C ILE A 58 20.62 6.21 -4.88
N TRP A 59 20.01 5.36 -4.07
CA TRP A 59 18.78 5.67 -3.34
C TRP A 59 18.58 4.77 -2.12
N LEU A 60 17.85 5.28 -1.13
CA LEU A 60 17.51 4.58 0.11
C LEU A 60 16.07 4.91 0.53
N ALA A 61 15.36 3.90 1.04
CA ALA A 61 14.02 4.07 1.58
C ALA A 61 14.02 4.84 2.91
N ASN A 62 13.70 6.13 2.85
CA ASN A 62 13.57 7.00 4.01
C ASN A 62 12.49 8.06 3.79
N GLU A 63 12.27 8.89 4.80
CA GLU A 63 11.28 9.97 4.82
C GLU A 63 11.50 11.07 3.77
N LYS A 64 12.67 11.14 3.13
CA LYS A 64 12.92 12.08 2.03
C LYS A 64 12.28 11.62 0.72
N GLN A 65 11.89 10.34 0.62
CA GLN A 65 11.20 9.83 -0.56
C GLN A 65 9.81 10.45 -0.66
N GLN A 66 9.51 11.06 -1.80
CA GLN A 66 8.16 11.56 -2.11
C GLN A 66 7.16 10.41 -2.12
N HIS A 67 5.92 10.71 -1.71
CA HIS A 67 4.85 9.73 -1.61
C HIS A 67 5.24 8.53 -0.74
N SER A 68 5.93 8.81 0.37
CA SER A 68 6.23 7.83 1.42
C SER A 68 5.74 8.31 2.78
N TYR A 69 5.62 7.39 3.72
CA TYR A 69 5.28 7.71 5.10
C TYR A 69 5.95 6.75 6.06
N THR A 70 6.36 7.26 7.23
CA THR A 70 6.99 6.46 8.28
C THR A 70 6.08 6.36 9.49
N PHE A 71 5.70 5.14 9.83
CA PHE A 71 4.94 4.81 11.03
C PHE A 71 5.87 4.33 12.15
N LYS A 72 5.43 4.45 13.41
CA LYS A 72 6.09 3.77 14.54
C LYS A 72 5.75 2.28 14.52
N LEU A 73 6.77 1.43 14.62
CA LEU A 73 6.58 -0.01 14.80
C LEU A 73 6.09 -0.27 16.24
N ARG A 74 4.88 -0.80 16.37
CA ARG A 74 4.24 -1.04 17.69
C ARG A 74 4.36 -2.48 18.19
N LYS A 75 4.72 -3.42 17.32
CA LYS A 75 4.85 -4.84 17.63
C LYS A 75 6.25 -5.33 17.26
N ARG A 76 6.75 -6.33 17.97
CA ARG A 76 8.01 -6.99 17.58
C ARG A 76 7.78 -7.75 16.28
N GLU A 77 8.55 -7.38 15.27
CA GLU A 77 8.46 -7.92 13.92
C GLU A 77 9.88 -7.96 13.33
N ALA A 78 10.19 -8.99 12.55
CA ALA A 78 11.52 -9.15 11.96
C ALA A 78 11.75 -8.14 10.84
N LEU A 79 13.01 -7.85 10.53
CA LEU A 79 13.37 -7.03 9.36
C LEU A 79 12.92 -7.71 8.07
N HIS A 80 12.03 -7.05 7.34
CA HIS A 80 11.59 -7.49 6.02
C HIS A 80 10.92 -6.35 5.23
N PHE A 81 10.86 -6.52 3.92
CA PHE A 81 10.11 -5.67 3.01
C PHE A 81 9.07 -6.49 2.24
N ILE A 82 7.83 -6.01 2.18
CA ILE A 82 6.70 -6.69 1.52
C ILE A 82 5.92 -5.74 0.63
N ILE A 83 5.29 -6.33 -0.40
CA ILE A 83 4.28 -5.66 -1.22
C ILE A 83 2.89 -6.17 -0.87
N GLN A 84 2.00 -5.24 -0.54
CA GLN A 84 0.56 -5.48 -0.39
C GLN A 84 -0.17 -4.41 -1.21
N ASN A 85 -1.15 -3.69 -0.64
CA ASN A 85 -1.68 -2.51 -1.31
C ASN A 85 -0.61 -1.42 -1.55
N SER A 86 0.40 -1.38 -0.68
CA SER A 86 1.57 -0.51 -0.74
C SER A 86 2.84 -1.32 -0.47
N GLY A 87 4.00 -0.71 -0.63
CA GLY A 87 5.25 -1.27 -0.13
C GLY A 87 5.42 -0.96 1.36
N PHE A 88 5.88 -1.92 2.15
CA PHE A 88 6.13 -1.76 3.59
C PHE A 88 7.49 -2.36 3.97
N LEU A 89 8.37 -1.53 4.53
CA LEU A 89 9.64 -1.92 5.14
C LEU A 89 9.47 -1.90 6.65
N TYR A 90 9.52 -3.07 7.27
CA TYR A 90 9.54 -3.24 8.72
C TYR A 90 10.98 -3.18 9.20
N ASP A 91 11.32 -2.14 9.97
CA ASP A 91 12.68 -1.88 10.44
C ASP A 91 12.69 -1.84 11.98
N PRO A 92 12.85 -3.00 12.64
CA PRO A 92 12.86 -3.07 14.10
C PRO A 92 14.05 -2.35 14.73
N SER A 93 15.16 -2.22 14.01
CA SER A 93 16.37 -1.56 14.52
C SER A 93 16.13 -0.08 14.80
N ARG A 94 15.25 0.56 14.01
CA ARG A 94 14.82 1.95 14.18
C ARG A 94 13.40 2.08 14.74
N GLY A 95 12.76 0.98 15.12
CA GLY A 95 11.40 0.97 15.63
C GLY A 95 10.38 1.61 14.67
N ARG A 96 10.55 1.42 13.35
CA ARG A 96 9.74 2.09 12.32
C ARG A 96 9.19 1.12 11.28
N ILE A 97 8.12 1.56 10.61
CA ILE A 97 7.66 0.99 9.35
C ILE A 97 7.72 2.09 8.31
N TRP A 98 8.53 1.96 7.27
CA TRP A 98 8.51 2.87 6.13
C TRP A 98 7.56 2.33 5.07
N SER A 99 6.73 3.18 4.47
CA SER A 99 5.78 2.78 3.44
C SER A 99 5.92 3.61 2.17
N ALA A 100 5.97 2.92 1.03
CA ALA A 100 5.75 3.49 -0.30
C ALA A 100 4.25 3.66 -0.51
N GLN A 101 3.72 4.88 -0.32
CA GLN A 101 2.28 5.15 -0.34
C GLN A 101 1.71 5.07 -1.75
N ALA A 102 1.25 3.87 -2.12
CA ALA A 102 0.52 3.67 -3.35
C ALA A 102 -0.81 4.45 -3.38
N THR A 103 -1.32 4.69 -4.59
CA THR A 103 -2.61 5.36 -4.84
C THR A 103 -3.69 4.76 -3.95
N GLU A 104 -4.44 5.64 -3.28
CA GLU A 104 -5.49 5.24 -2.36
C GLU A 104 -6.61 4.49 -3.09
N THR A 105 -7.14 3.43 -2.49
CA THR A 105 -8.15 2.57 -3.10
C THR A 105 -8.98 1.84 -2.05
N ARG A 106 -10.24 1.55 -2.40
CA ARG A 106 -11.13 0.67 -1.61
C ARG A 106 -11.13 -0.76 -2.12
N ASP A 107 -10.54 -1.00 -3.30
CA ASP A 107 -10.44 -2.33 -3.85
C ASP A 107 -9.37 -3.11 -3.07
N THR A 108 -9.79 -4.19 -2.44
CA THR A 108 -8.92 -5.03 -1.62
C THR A 108 -8.12 -6.03 -2.46
N SER A 109 -8.45 -6.19 -3.74
CA SER A 109 -7.74 -7.10 -4.64
C SER A 109 -6.28 -6.69 -4.86
N TYR A 110 -5.94 -5.40 -4.76
CA TYR A 110 -4.56 -4.91 -4.85
C TYR A 110 -3.60 -5.57 -3.85
N TRP A 111 -4.10 -6.02 -2.69
CA TRP A 111 -3.30 -6.75 -1.70
C TRP A 111 -2.73 -8.07 -2.24
N ARG A 112 -3.31 -8.64 -3.30
CA ARG A 112 -2.91 -9.92 -3.88
C ARG A 112 -2.37 -9.80 -5.30
N ASN A 113 -2.43 -8.61 -5.87
CA ASN A 113 -2.09 -8.40 -7.28
C ASN A 113 -1.01 -7.33 -7.47
N ASN A 114 -0.64 -6.56 -6.45
CA ASN A 114 0.45 -5.61 -6.61
C ASN A 114 1.80 -6.31 -6.58
N HIS A 115 2.61 -6.03 -7.59
CA HIS A 115 4.00 -6.46 -7.69
C HIS A 115 4.91 -5.25 -7.57
N LEU A 116 6.18 -5.48 -7.25
CA LEU A 116 7.22 -4.46 -7.37
C LEU A 116 8.29 -4.92 -8.37
N ALA A 117 8.72 -4.01 -9.24
CA ALA A 117 9.83 -4.21 -10.16
C ALA A 117 10.77 -3.00 -10.17
N VAL A 118 12.00 -3.24 -10.64
CA VAL A 118 12.97 -2.18 -10.94
C VAL A 118 13.05 -2.04 -12.46
N THR A 119 12.90 -0.83 -12.98
CA THR A 119 12.99 -0.58 -14.42
C THR A 119 14.43 -0.49 -14.89
N ASP A 120 14.64 -0.61 -16.20
CA ASP A 120 15.95 -0.43 -16.84
C ASP A 120 16.48 1.00 -16.76
N THR A 121 15.66 1.95 -16.32
CA THR A 121 16.02 3.35 -16.04
C THR A 121 16.33 3.62 -14.57
N GLY A 122 16.26 2.61 -13.70
CA GLY A 122 16.50 2.76 -12.27
C GLY A 122 15.32 3.37 -11.51
N ASN A 123 14.10 3.24 -12.04
CA ASN A 123 12.88 3.51 -11.28
C ASN A 123 12.50 2.26 -10.47
N ILE A 124 11.76 2.48 -9.38
CA ILE A 124 11.16 1.41 -8.59
C ILE A 124 9.66 1.59 -8.70
N GLU A 125 8.96 0.59 -9.19
CA GLU A 125 7.54 0.69 -9.52
C GLU A 125 6.75 -0.40 -8.79
N ILE A 126 5.67 0.01 -8.12
CA ILE A 126 4.61 -0.88 -7.67
C ILE A 126 3.49 -0.79 -8.68
N TYR A 127 3.09 -1.91 -9.26
CA TYR A 127 2.04 -1.97 -10.28
C TYR A 127 1.06 -3.11 -10.02
N ASP A 128 -0.17 -2.95 -10.50
CA ASP A 128 -1.17 -4.03 -10.48
C ASP A 128 -0.83 -5.05 -11.57
N GLY A 129 -0.50 -6.28 -11.18
CA GLY A 129 -0.14 -7.36 -12.10
C GLY A 129 -1.26 -7.80 -13.04
N ARG A 130 -2.50 -7.35 -12.81
CA ARG A 130 -3.64 -7.63 -13.71
C ARG A 130 -3.74 -6.65 -14.87
N SER A 131 -3.52 -5.37 -14.60
CA SER A 131 -3.75 -4.27 -15.56
C SER A 131 -2.46 -3.60 -16.03
N GLY A 132 -1.34 -3.79 -15.33
CA GLY A 132 -0.10 -3.05 -15.53
C GLY A 132 -0.15 -1.61 -14.98
N GLU A 133 -1.23 -1.22 -14.30
CA GLU A 133 -1.38 0.14 -13.76
C GLU A 133 -0.33 0.40 -12.67
N VAL A 134 0.47 1.46 -12.83
CA VAL A 134 1.42 1.92 -11.81
C VAL A 134 0.65 2.53 -10.65
N ARG A 135 0.83 1.94 -9.47
CA ARG A 135 0.21 2.35 -8.21
C ARG A 135 1.15 3.17 -7.33
N TRP A 136 2.45 3.08 -7.53
CA TRP A 136 3.48 3.93 -6.91
C TRP A 136 4.76 3.87 -7.74
N ALA A 137 5.53 4.96 -7.79
CA ALA A 137 6.90 4.91 -8.26
C ALA A 137 7.84 5.83 -7.49
N ARG A 138 9.13 5.48 -7.47
CA ARG A 138 10.19 6.28 -6.83
C ARG A 138 10.30 7.67 -7.46
N THR A 139 10.20 7.76 -8.79
CA THR A 139 10.29 9.01 -9.55
C THR A 139 9.13 9.16 -10.52
N GLY A 140 8.68 10.39 -10.76
CA GLY A 140 7.66 10.71 -11.77
C GLY A 140 6.23 10.27 -11.42
N PHE A 141 6.00 9.79 -10.19
CA PHE A 141 4.69 9.32 -9.75
C PHE A 141 3.84 10.46 -9.17
N VAL A 142 2.57 10.51 -9.54
CA VAL A 142 1.58 11.41 -8.94
C VAL A 142 0.38 10.56 -8.49
N PRO A 143 0.13 10.38 -7.19
CA PRO A 143 -0.95 9.53 -6.72
C PRO A 143 -2.32 10.15 -7.03
N GLY A 144 -3.21 9.37 -7.62
CA GLY A 144 -4.64 9.66 -7.57
C GLY A 144 -5.14 9.72 -6.12
N ARG A 145 -5.95 10.72 -5.79
CA ARG A 145 -6.64 10.79 -4.48
C ARG A 145 -8.06 10.27 -4.65
N LEU A 146 -8.51 9.41 -3.74
CA LEU A 146 -9.94 9.12 -3.66
C LEU A 146 -10.67 10.42 -3.30
N ARG A 147 -11.70 10.77 -4.06
CA ARG A 147 -12.64 11.80 -3.60
C ARG A 147 -13.19 11.37 -2.24
N ARG A 148 -13.07 12.25 -1.24
CA ARG A 148 -13.76 12.07 0.04
C ARG A 148 -15.22 11.83 -0.31
N ARG A 149 -15.81 10.72 0.16
CA ARG A 149 -17.27 10.54 0.04
C ARG A 149 -17.87 11.78 0.68
N GLU A 150 -18.52 12.63 -0.12
CA GLU A 150 -19.44 13.60 0.45
C GLU A 150 -20.41 12.77 1.29
N LYS A 151 -20.52 13.14 2.58
CA LYS A 151 -21.59 12.58 3.40
C LYS A 151 -22.86 13.14 2.78
N ILE A 152 -23.47 12.39 1.87
CA ILE A 152 -24.85 12.61 1.49
C ILE A 152 -25.63 12.25 2.74
N PHE A 153 -25.96 13.26 3.54
CA PHE A 153 -27.06 13.13 4.48
C PHE A 153 -28.31 13.15 3.61
N PRO A 154 -29.03 12.04 3.41
CA PRO A 154 -30.37 12.14 2.88
C PRO A 154 -31.14 12.97 3.92
N HIS A 155 -31.29 14.27 3.66
CA HIS A 155 -32.34 15.00 4.33
C HIS A 155 -33.60 14.40 3.74
N VAL A 156 -34.22 13.47 4.47
CA VAL A 156 -35.63 13.22 4.27
C VAL A 156 -36.25 14.52 4.76
N ASP A 157 -36.57 15.42 3.84
CA ASP A 157 -37.58 16.44 4.07
C ASP A 157 -38.87 15.66 4.34
N LEU A 158 -39.05 15.21 5.58
CA LEU A 158 -40.37 14.82 6.04
C LEU A 158 -41.20 16.10 5.92
N PRO A 159 -42.24 16.14 5.08
CA PRO A 159 -43.12 17.29 5.08
C PRO A 159 -43.58 17.50 6.52
N GLN A 160 -43.42 18.73 7.02
CA GLN A 160 -43.94 19.14 8.33
C GLN A 160 -45.33 18.53 8.49
N GLU A 161 -45.52 17.81 9.59
CA GLU A 161 -46.71 17.06 9.97
C GLU A 161 -47.95 17.45 9.17
N LEU A 162 -48.37 16.59 8.23
CA LEU A 162 -49.68 16.73 7.62
C LEU A 162 -50.70 16.75 8.77
N LYS A 163 -51.38 17.89 8.93
CA LYS A 163 -52.47 18.01 9.90
C LYS A 163 -53.41 16.82 9.69
N PRO A 164 -53.76 16.06 10.74
CA PRO A 164 -54.62 14.90 10.59
C PRO A 164 -55.93 15.34 9.93
N VAL A 165 -56.26 14.72 8.79
CA VAL A 165 -57.40 15.12 7.95
C VAL A 165 -58.75 14.80 8.63
N PHE A 166 -58.74 14.01 9.71
CA PHE A 166 -59.96 13.62 10.41
C PHE A 166 -59.75 13.70 11.93
N LYS A 167 -60.61 14.48 12.61
CA LYS A 167 -60.77 14.42 14.07
C LYS A 167 -61.67 13.23 14.39
N ILE A 168 -61.13 12.19 15.02
CA ILE A 168 -61.96 11.16 15.67
C ILE A 168 -62.61 11.84 16.88
N LYS A 169 -63.94 11.96 16.90
CA LYS A 169 -64.66 12.34 18.11
C LYS A 169 -64.51 11.18 19.10
N HIS A 170 -63.86 11.43 20.22
CA HIS A 170 -63.83 10.50 21.33
C HIS A 170 -65.14 10.65 22.11
N ASP A 171 -66.20 10.01 21.61
CA ASP A 171 -67.43 9.83 22.37
C ASP A 171 -67.30 8.48 23.09
N PHE A 172 -66.79 8.51 24.32
CA PHE A 172 -67.03 7.45 25.30
C PHE A 172 -67.40 8.10 26.64
N PRO A 173 -68.40 7.55 27.35
CA PRO A 173 -69.09 8.20 28.47
C PRO A 173 -68.22 8.39 29.70
#